data_AF-A0A1J5HYZ4-F1
#
_entry.id   AF-A0A1J5HYZ4-F1
#
_cell.length_a   1.000
_cell.length_b   1.000
_cell.length_c   1.000
_cell.angle_alpha   90.00
_cell.angle_beta   90.00
_cell.angle_gamma   90.00
#
_symmetry.space_group_name_H-M   'P 1'
#
loop_
_entity.id
_entity.type
_entity.pdbx_description
1 polymer ?
#
loop_
_entity_poly.entity_id
_entity_poly.type
_entity_poly.pdbx_seq_one_letter_code
_entity_poly.pdbx_strand_id
1 'polypeptide(L)'
;MRFDKDTRNLLAKTIAACRRRLIEDVTDQLRGVFGLHPDGTVLPLDKLTHLSPDQNSAARRLRDLLDHYTVGAAGKDSDRRKAAYERMVLEISFTVLNRLAALRLCEERGLVVECVRQGTTSAGFQMFERISGGALGGRYDTYRVFLECMFDELAGDLGVLFDRMTAQSAVFPSERCMEEGRREPQECGTLRGADPGPGRRG
;
A
#
# COMPACT_ATOMS: atom_id res chain seq x y z
N MET A 1 -26.67 9.55 2.95
CA MET A 1 -25.97 10.85 3.01
C MET A 1 -25.27 11.05 1.67
N ARG A 2 -25.53 12.14 0.94
CA ARG A 2 -24.89 12.41 -0.37
C ARG A 2 -23.72 13.35 -0.10
N PHE A 3 -22.49 12.91 -0.38
CA PHE A 3 -21.32 13.77 -0.23
C PHE A 3 -21.48 15.03 -1.10
N ASP A 4 -21.17 16.19 -0.53
CA ASP A 4 -21.13 17.44 -1.29
C ASP A 4 -20.02 17.39 -2.37
N LYS A 5 -20.01 18.40 -3.25
CA LYS A 5 -19.06 18.46 -4.36
C LYS A 5 -17.62 18.59 -3.86
N ASP A 6 -17.41 19.31 -2.78
CA ASP A 6 -16.07 19.64 -2.27
C ASP A 6 -15.43 18.43 -1.60
N THR A 7 -16.19 17.69 -0.80
CA THR A 7 -15.79 16.43 -0.19
C THR A 7 -15.43 15.38 -1.25
N ARG A 8 -16.25 15.27 -2.32
CA ARG A 8 -15.94 14.35 -3.44
C ARG A 8 -14.68 14.76 -4.19
N ASN A 9 -14.49 16.04 -4.44
CA ASN A 9 -13.30 16.56 -5.11
C ASN A 9 -12.04 16.36 -4.27
N LEU A 10 -12.13 16.59 -2.95
CA LEU A 10 -11.03 16.36 -2.02
C LEU A 10 -10.64 14.88 -2.01
N LEU A 11 -11.62 13.99 -1.82
CA LEU A 11 -11.38 12.54 -1.82
C LEU A 11 -10.74 12.07 -3.13
N ALA A 12 -11.26 12.53 -4.28
CA ALA A 12 -10.70 12.19 -5.58
C ALA A 12 -9.24 12.65 -5.73
N LYS A 13 -8.91 13.87 -5.28
CA LYS A 13 -7.54 14.39 -5.28
C LYS A 13 -6.62 13.56 -4.37
N THR A 14 -7.06 13.26 -3.15
CA THR A 14 -6.30 12.43 -2.20
C THR A 14 -6.02 11.05 -2.78
N ILE A 15 -7.03 10.37 -3.31
CA ILE A 15 -6.87 9.04 -3.93
C ILE A 15 -5.90 9.12 -5.12
N ALA A 16 -6.00 10.14 -5.97
CA ALA A 16 -5.10 10.32 -7.11
C ALA A 16 -3.64 10.53 -6.68
N ALA A 17 -3.41 11.31 -5.61
CA ALA A 17 -2.09 11.53 -5.04
C ALA A 17 -1.51 10.23 -4.44
N CYS A 18 -2.30 9.50 -3.64
CA CYS A 18 -1.89 8.20 -3.09
C CYS A 18 -1.55 7.19 -4.20
N ARG A 19 -2.38 7.10 -5.25
CA ARG A 19 -2.13 6.21 -6.38
C ARG A 19 -0.82 6.57 -7.09
N ARG A 20 -0.57 7.85 -7.34
CA ARG A 20 0.68 8.31 -7.98
C ARG A 20 1.91 7.92 -7.17
N ARG A 21 1.89 8.18 -5.86
CA ARG A 21 2.98 7.80 -4.95
C ARG A 21 3.24 6.30 -4.96
N LEU A 22 2.17 5.50 -4.87
CA LEU A 22 2.31 4.04 -4.89
C LEU A 22 2.85 3.52 -6.22
N ILE A 23 2.50 4.15 -7.34
CA ILE A 23 3.05 3.79 -8.66
C ILE A 23 4.54 4.12 -8.72
N GLU A 24 4.94 5.30 -8.26
CA GLU A 24 6.34 5.72 -8.20
C GLU A 24 7.16 4.79 -7.29
N ASP A 25 6.67 4.52 -6.08
CA ASP A 25 7.31 3.64 -5.11
C ASP A 25 7.46 2.20 -5.63
N VAL A 26 6.38 1.61 -6.18
CA VAL A 26 6.43 0.27 -6.76
C VAL A 26 7.41 0.24 -7.94
N THR A 27 7.41 1.26 -8.80
CA THR A 27 8.37 1.35 -9.92
C THR A 27 9.81 1.39 -9.43
N ASP A 28 10.10 2.19 -8.40
CA ASP A 28 11.43 2.31 -7.83
C ASP A 28 11.89 1.01 -7.17
N GLN A 29 11.01 0.32 -6.46
CA GLN A 29 11.30 -0.97 -5.85
C GLN A 29 11.50 -2.07 -6.90
N LEU A 30 10.63 -2.17 -7.91
CA LEU A 30 10.76 -3.15 -8.99
C LEU A 30 12.10 -2.98 -9.72
N ARG A 31 12.50 -1.75 -10.04
CA ARG A 31 13.77 -1.45 -10.69
C ARG A 31 14.97 -1.66 -9.76
N GLY A 32 14.94 -1.05 -8.59
CA GLY A 32 16.10 -0.95 -7.69
C GLY A 32 16.36 -2.21 -6.87
N VAL A 33 15.30 -2.89 -6.41
CA VAL A 33 15.42 -4.09 -5.59
C VAL A 33 15.32 -5.34 -6.46
N PHE A 34 14.30 -5.43 -7.31
CA PHE A 34 13.95 -6.68 -7.99
C PHE A 34 14.50 -6.81 -9.43
N GLY A 35 15.17 -5.77 -9.95
CA GLY A 35 15.81 -5.77 -11.26
C GLY A 35 14.83 -5.86 -12.44
N LEU A 36 13.60 -5.38 -12.28
CA LEU A 36 12.55 -5.33 -13.29
C LEU A 36 12.44 -3.87 -13.78
N HIS A 37 12.74 -3.61 -15.04
CA HIS A 37 12.84 -2.26 -15.58
C HIS A 37 11.61 -1.87 -16.42
N PRO A 38 11.22 -0.57 -16.44
CA PRO A 38 10.07 -0.10 -17.21
C PRO A 38 10.14 -0.33 -18.72
N ASP A 39 11.33 -0.49 -19.27
CA ASP A 39 11.55 -0.81 -20.68
C ASP A 39 11.31 -2.29 -21.02
N GLY A 40 10.96 -3.11 -20.03
CA GLY A 40 10.77 -4.56 -20.15
C GLY A 40 12.06 -5.36 -19.93
N THR A 41 13.18 -4.71 -19.58
CA THR A 41 14.42 -5.40 -19.24
C THR A 41 14.29 -6.08 -17.88
N VAL A 42 14.71 -7.34 -17.78
CA VAL A 42 14.70 -8.13 -16.54
C VAL A 42 16.10 -8.62 -16.24
N LEU A 43 16.64 -8.23 -15.10
CA LEU A 43 17.93 -8.73 -14.63
C LEU A 43 17.80 -10.19 -14.16
N PRO A 44 18.75 -11.07 -14.52
CA PRO A 44 18.82 -12.43 -14.02
C PRO A 44 18.87 -12.49 -12.48
N LEU A 45 18.15 -13.45 -11.88
CA LEU A 45 18.05 -13.59 -10.42
C LEU A 45 19.40 -13.86 -9.74
N ASP A 46 20.29 -14.59 -10.41
CA ASP A 46 21.65 -14.90 -9.95
C ASP A 46 22.53 -13.64 -9.82
N LYS A 47 22.18 -12.55 -10.52
CA LYS A 47 22.85 -11.25 -10.38
C LYS A 47 22.33 -10.41 -9.21
N LEU A 48 21.23 -10.79 -8.58
CA LEU A 48 20.62 -10.07 -7.44
C LEU A 48 21.08 -10.70 -6.11
N THR A 49 22.38 -10.66 -5.84
CA THR A 49 23.00 -11.34 -4.68
C THR A 49 22.69 -10.69 -3.33
N HIS A 50 22.05 -9.52 -3.33
CA HIS A 50 21.70 -8.75 -2.13
C HIS A 50 20.33 -9.10 -1.55
N LEU A 51 19.53 -9.92 -2.22
CA LEU A 51 18.15 -10.22 -1.79
C LEU A 51 18.13 -11.15 -0.57
N SER A 52 17.30 -10.80 0.42
CA SER A 52 16.93 -11.73 1.48
C SER A 52 16.13 -12.94 0.93
N PRO A 53 15.96 -14.04 1.68
CA PRO A 53 15.15 -15.18 1.24
C PRO A 53 13.71 -14.80 0.85
N ASP A 54 13.07 -13.91 1.60
CA ASP A 54 11.73 -13.42 1.31
C ASP A 54 11.69 -12.55 0.05
N GLN A 55 12.68 -11.66 -0.09
CA GLN A 55 12.83 -10.85 -1.30
C GLN A 55 13.13 -11.71 -2.53
N ASN A 56 13.91 -12.78 -2.39
CA ASN A 56 14.19 -13.71 -3.49
C ASN A 56 12.90 -14.46 -3.91
N SER A 57 12.09 -14.87 -2.94
CA SER A 57 10.80 -15.50 -3.18
C SER A 57 9.82 -14.54 -3.86
N ALA A 58 9.76 -13.28 -3.42
CA ALA A 58 8.99 -12.23 -4.09
C ALA A 58 9.51 -11.97 -5.51
N ALA A 59 10.83 -11.91 -5.72
CA ALA A 59 11.46 -11.69 -7.01
C ALA A 59 11.10 -12.77 -8.05
N ARG A 60 10.95 -14.03 -7.62
CA ARG A 60 10.44 -15.13 -8.47
C ARG A 60 8.97 -14.92 -8.84
N ARG A 61 8.11 -14.70 -7.84
CA ARG A 61 6.67 -14.45 -8.07
C ARG A 61 6.42 -13.27 -9.00
N LEU A 62 7.20 -12.20 -8.90
CA LEU A 62 7.11 -11.03 -9.78
C LEU A 62 7.50 -11.35 -11.23
N ARG A 63 8.49 -12.21 -11.44
CA ARG A 63 8.87 -12.67 -12.79
C ARG A 63 7.79 -13.55 -13.39
N ASP A 64 7.27 -14.50 -12.62
CA ASP A 64 6.15 -15.35 -13.04
C ASP A 64 4.92 -14.51 -13.42
N LEU A 65 4.63 -13.47 -12.63
CA LEU A 65 3.55 -12.52 -12.90
C LEU A 65 3.78 -11.72 -14.20
N LEU A 66 5.00 -11.21 -14.39
CA LEU A 66 5.37 -10.46 -15.58
C LEU A 66 5.26 -11.33 -16.84
N ASP A 67 5.75 -12.57 -16.78
CA ASP A 67 5.67 -13.52 -17.89
C ASP A 67 4.21 -13.84 -18.21
N HIS A 68 3.38 -14.08 -17.19
CA HIS A 68 1.95 -14.28 -17.36
C HIS A 68 1.27 -13.10 -18.08
N TYR A 69 1.57 -11.85 -17.69
CA TYR A 69 1.02 -10.67 -18.35
C TYR A 69 1.57 -10.45 -19.75
N THR A 70 2.80 -10.86 -20.02
CA THR A 70 3.42 -10.75 -21.35
C THR A 70 2.73 -11.67 -22.36
N VAL A 71 2.34 -12.89 -21.96
CA VAL A 71 1.64 -13.85 -22.82
C VAL A 71 0.30 -13.29 -23.32
N GLY A 72 -0.41 -12.52 -22.49
CA GLY A 72 -1.72 -11.93 -22.84
C GLY A 72 -1.66 -10.62 -23.65
N ALA A 73 -0.46 -10.05 -23.86
CA ALA A 73 -0.31 -8.76 -24.51
C ALA A 73 -0.18 -8.88 -26.05
N ALA A 74 -0.75 -7.93 -26.79
CA ALA A 74 -0.59 -7.82 -28.24
C ALA A 74 0.63 -6.97 -28.61
N GLY A 75 1.18 -7.18 -29.82
CA GLY A 75 2.30 -6.37 -30.36
C GLY A 75 3.61 -7.15 -30.48
N LYS A 76 4.74 -6.44 -30.61
CA LYS A 76 6.10 -7.02 -30.62
C LYS A 76 6.53 -7.39 -29.20
N ASP A 77 7.48 -8.31 -29.06
CA ASP A 77 7.91 -8.84 -27.76
C ASP A 77 8.32 -7.76 -26.75
N SER A 78 9.11 -6.77 -27.18
CA SER A 78 9.49 -5.63 -26.33
C SER A 78 8.29 -4.78 -25.88
N ASP A 79 7.33 -4.53 -26.76
CA ASP A 79 6.13 -3.74 -26.44
C ASP A 79 5.22 -4.50 -25.48
N ARG A 80 5.11 -5.82 -25.65
CA ARG A 80 4.37 -6.71 -24.74
C ARG A 80 4.93 -6.68 -23.33
N ARG A 81 6.25 -6.78 -23.18
CA ARG A 81 6.90 -6.72 -21.86
C ARG A 81 6.73 -5.37 -21.17
N LYS A 82 6.84 -4.26 -21.91
CA LYS A 82 6.56 -2.91 -21.38
C LYS A 82 5.13 -2.80 -20.88
N ALA A 83 4.16 -3.21 -21.69
CA ALA A 83 2.75 -3.20 -21.31
C ALA A 83 2.46 -4.11 -20.10
N ALA A 84 3.11 -5.28 -20.03
CA ALA A 84 3.01 -6.20 -18.91
C ALA A 84 3.60 -5.60 -17.62
N TYR A 85 4.73 -4.91 -17.71
CA TYR A 85 5.35 -4.19 -16.61
C TYR A 85 4.43 -3.07 -16.09
N GLU A 86 3.91 -2.22 -16.98
CA GLU A 86 2.99 -1.14 -16.63
C GLU A 86 1.74 -1.68 -15.94
N ARG A 87 1.16 -2.77 -16.48
CA ARG A 87 0.03 -3.46 -15.86
C ARG A 87 0.37 -3.96 -14.46
N MET A 88 1.51 -4.63 -14.29
CA MET A 88 1.95 -5.15 -13.00
C MET A 88 2.10 -4.04 -11.96
N VAL A 89 2.75 -2.92 -12.31
CA VAL A 89 2.86 -1.74 -11.42
C VAL A 89 1.48 -1.27 -11.00
N LEU A 90 0.56 -1.07 -11.95
CA LEU A 90 -0.78 -0.57 -11.66
C LEU A 90 -1.57 -1.49 -10.75
N GLU A 91 -1.51 -2.81 -10.97
CA GLU A 91 -2.25 -3.78 -10.18
C GLU A 91 -1.69 -3.94 -8.76
N ILE A 92 -0.36 -3.95 -8.60
CA ILE A 92 0.28 -3.95 -7.27
C ILE A 92 -0.12 -2.69 -6.51
N SER A 93 0.06 -1.50 -7.10
CA SER A 93 -0.29 -0.23 -6.45
C SER A 93 -1.78 -0.16 -6.09
N PHE A 94 -2.67 -0.66 -6.97
CA PHE A 94 -4.11 -0.70 -6.70
C PHE A 94 -4.45 -1.64 -5.55
N THR A 95 -3.85 -2.83 -5.51
CA THR A 95 -4.06 -3.82 -4.45
C THR A 95 -3.66 -3.26 -3.10
N VAL A 96 -2.47 -2.65 -3.02
CA VAL A 96 -1.99 -2.00 -1.80
C VAL A 96 -2.92 -0.88 -1.36
N LEU A 97 -3.30 0.04 -2.27
CA LEU A 97 -4.18 1.15 -1.93
C LEU A 97 -5.52 0.66 -1.38
N ASN A 98 -6.10 -0.36 -2.01
CA ASN A 98 -7.38 -0.92 -1.58
C ASN A 98 -7.30 -1.56 -0.19
N ARG A 99 -6.21 -2.28 0.12
CA ARG A 99 -6.00 -2.85 1.45
C ARG A 99 -5.88 -1.80 2.52
N LEU A 100 -5.10 -0.75 2.27
CA LEU A 100 -4.94 0.36 3.20
C LEU A 100 -6.26 1.12 3.40
N ALA A 101 -7.00 1.37 2.32
CA ALA A 101 -8.32 1.99 2.39
C ALA A 101 -9.33 1.12 3.16
N ALA A 102 -9.31 -0.20 2.94
CA ALA A 102 -10.17 -1.13 3.66
C ALA A 102 -9.83 -1.20 5.15
N LEU A 103 -8.54 -1.26 5.53
CA LEU A 103 -8.12 -1.14 6.93
C LEU A 103 -8.62 0.17 7.55
N ARG A 104 -8.42 1.29 6.86
CA ARG A 104 -8.89 2.61 7.32
C ARG A 104 -10.41 2.64 7.53
N LEU A 105 -11.17 1.97 6.66
CA LEU A 105 -12.62 1.84 6.78
C LEU A 105 -13.06 0.90 7.92
N CYS A 106 -12.27 -0.13 8.22
CA CYS A 106 -12.51 -1.00 9.38
C CYS A 106 -12.24 -0.25 10.70
N GLU A 107 -11.20 0.59 10.75
CA GLU A 107 -10.92 1.45 11.91
C GLU A 107 -12.05 2.44 12.17
N GLU A 108 -12.54 3.14 11.15
CA GLU A 108 -13.66 4.09 11.32
C GLU A 108 -14.94 3.43 11.83
N ARG A 109 -15.10 2.13 11.56
CA ARG A 109 -16.23 1.34 12.05
C ARG A 109 -15.97 0.65 13.39
N GLY A 110 -14.78 0.80 13.96
CA GLY A 110 -14.38 0.14 15.20
C GLY A 110 -14.27 -1.38 15.09
N LEU A 111 -14.06 -1.92 13.88
CA LEU A 111 -13.91 -3.37 13.65
C LEU A 111 -12.49 -3.86 13.98
N VAL A 112 -11.51 -2.97 13.89
CA VAL A 112 -10.11 -3.22 14.25
C VAL A 112 -9.60 -2.08 15.12
N VAL A 113 -8.58 -2.36 15.93
CA VAL A 113 -7.78 -1.33 16.59
C VAL A 113 -7.12 -0.42 15.55
N GLU A 114 -6.73 0.79 15.91
CA GLU A 114 -6.03 1.69 14.99
C GLU A 114 -4.70 1.08 14.49
N CYS A 115 -4.58 0.88 13.19
CA CYS A 115 -3.47 0.22 12.50
C CYS A 115 -2.74 1.16 11.52
N VAL A 116 -3.48 1.90 10.69
CA VAL A 116 -2.99 2.69 9.56
C VAL A 116 -3.20 4.20 9.72
N ARG A 117 -4.22 4.66 10.46
CA ARG A 117 -4.57 6.10 10.58
C ARG A 117 -3.37 6.97 10.93
N GLN A 118 -2.53 6.51 11.84
CA GLN A 118 -1.34 7.22 12.32
C GLN A 118 -0.05 6.49 11.92
N GLY A 119 -0.10 5.54 10.98
CA GLY A 119 1.03 4.71 10.58
C GLY A 119 1.75 4.07 11.77
N THR A 120 3.08 4.23 11.83
CA THR A 120 3.96 3.77 12.93
C THR A 120 3.67 4.41 14.30
N THR A 121 2.75 5.35 14.42
CA THR A 121 2.27 5.87 15.71
C THR A 121 0.86 5.42 16.04
N SER A 122 0.27 4.53 15.25
CA SER A 122 -1.07 3.98 15.51
C SER A 122 -1.08 3.16 16.80
N ALA A 123 -2.16 3.28 17.58
CA ALA A 123 -2.24 2.64 18.90
C ALA A 123 -2.07 1.11 18.85
N GLY A 124 -2.65 0.45 17.85
CA GLY A 124 -2.51 -1.01 17.65
C GLY A 124 -1.07 -1.41 17.34
N PHE A 125 -0.38 -0.65 16.48
CA PHE A 125 1.03 -0.90 16.20
C PHE A 125 1.91 -0.69 17.44
N GLN A 126 1.69 0.36 18.24
CA GLN A 126 2.50 0.58 19.46
C GLN A 126 2.38 -0.57 20.46
N MET A 127 1.20 -1.20 20.54
CA MET A 127 0.99 -2.40 21.36
C MET A 127 1.77 -3.60 20.79
N PHE A 128 1.67 -3.83 19.48
CA PHE A 128 2.42 -4.90 18.80
C PHE A 128 3.93 -4.72 18.91
N GLU A 129 4.43 -3.49 18.69
CA GLU A 129 5.83 -3.10 18.80
C GLU A 129 6.40 -3.46 20.17
N ARG A 130 5.67 -3.15 21.25
CA ARG A 130 6.06 -3.49 22.62
C ARG A 130 6.17 -5.00 22.85
N ILE A 131 5.28 -5.79 22.26
CA ILE A 131 5.28 -7.26 22.38
C ILE A 131 6.41 -7.87 21.55
N SER A 132 6.66 -7.35 20.36
CA SER A 132 7.68 -7.85 19.44
C SER A 132 9.12 -7.69 19.96
N GLY A 133 9.34 -6.74 20.89
CA GLY A 133 10.63 -6.55 21.56
C GLY A 133 11.81 -6.24 20.62
N GLY A 134 11.55 -5.73 19.41
CA GLY A 134 12.59 -5.44 18.42
C GLY A 134 13.11 -6.67 17.65
N ALA A 135 12.45 -7.83 17.77
CA ALA A 135 12.88 -9.06 17.10
C ALA A 135 12.69 -9.05 15.56
N LEU A 136 11.92 -8.09 15.03
CA LEU A 136 11.47 -8.04 13.64
C LEU A 136 12.19 -6.99 12.78
N GLY A 137 13.37 -6.55 13.23
CA GLY A 137 14.19 -5.58 12.50
C GLY A 137 13.89 -4.13 12.91
N GLY A 138 13.96 -3.22 11.93
CA GLY A 138 13.67 -1.81 12.16
C GLY A 138 12.22 -1.57 12.57
N ARG A 139 11.94 -0.34 13.02
CA ARG A 139 10.58 0.05 13.41
C ARG A 139 9.59 -0.11 12.26
N TYR A 140 9.98 0.28 11.05
CA TYR A 140 9.14 0.11 9.87
C TYR A 140 8.99 -1.35 9.44
N ASP A 141 10.05 -2.15 9.53
CA ASP A 141 9.95 -3.60 9.25
C ASP A 141 8.95 -4.27 10.20
N THR A 142 8.99 -3.90 11.48
CA THR A 142 8.02 -4.35 12.50
C THR A 142 6.61 -3.88 12.15
N TYR A 143 6.45 -2.64 11.68
CA TYR A 143 5.15 -2.10 11.25
C TYR A 143 4.59 -2.82 10.02
N ARG A 144 5.43 -3.17 9.06
CA ARG A 144 5.06 -4.00 7.91
C ARG A 144 4.54 -5.35 8.38
N VAL A 145 5.29 -6.06 9.24
CA VAL A 145 4.86 -7.36 9.77
C VAL A 145 3.54 -7.25 10.51
N PHE A 146 3.36 -6.20 11.32
CA PHE A 146 2.08 -5.93 11.99
C PHE A 146 0.92 -5.81 10.99
N LEU A 147 1.08 -5.03 9.92
CA LEU A 147 0.03 -4.90 8.89
C LEU A 147 -0.20 -6.21 8.13
N GLU A 148 0.84 -6.99 7.86
CA GLU A 148 0.72 -8.31 7.25
C GLU A 148 -0.02 -9.30 8.17
N CYS A 149 0.13 -9.21 9.50
CA CYS A 149 -0.68 -9.96 10.45
C CYS A 149 -2.15 -9.50 10.41
N MET A 150 -2.39 -8.18 10.37
CA MET A 150 -3.76 -7.66 10.22
C MET A 150 -4.43 -8.10 8.92
N PHE A 151 -3.66 -8.22 7.83
CA PHE A 151 -4.17 -8.75 6.56
C PHE A 151 -4.55 -10.23 6.70
N ASP A 152 -3.74 -11.06 7.34
CA ASP A 152 -4.07 -12.47 7.54
C ASP A 152 -5.35 -12.66 8.35
N GLU A 153 -5.51 -11.91 9.45
CA GLU A 153 -6.73 -12.00 10.26
C GLU A 153 -7.97 -11.57 9.47
N LEU A 154 -7.86 -10.49 8.69
CA LEU A 154 -8.99 -10.01 7.88
C LEU A 154 -9.23 -10.87 6.64
N ALA A 155 -8.27 -11.64 6.16
CA ALA A 155 -8.44 -12.54 5.02
C ALA A 155 -9.43 -13.68 5.33
N GLY A 156 -9.58 -14.05 6.62
CA GLY A 156 -10.59 -15.02 7.05
C GLY A 156 -12.03 -14.58 6.74
N ASP A 157 -12.34 -13.30 6.97
CA ASP A 157 -13.70 -12.74 6.82
C ASP A 157 -13.92 -12.02 5.49
N LEU A 158 -12.91 -11.30 5.00
CA LEU A 158 -12.97 -10.42 3.83
C LEU A 158 -12.25 -11.01 2.60
N GLY A 159 -11.73 -12.23 2.72
CA GLY A 159 -11.27 -13.07 1.61
C GLY A 159 -10.13 -12.48 0.78
N VAL A 160 -10.26 -12.62 -0.56
CA VAL A 160 -9.21 -12.36 -1.55
C VAL A 160 -8.58 -10.96 -1.49
N LEU A 161 -9.30 -9.96 -0.94
CA LEU A 161 -8.77 -8.60 -0.82
C LEU A 161 -7.50 -8.57 0.04
N PHE A 162 -7.45 -9.36 1.10
CA PHE A 162 -6.32 -9.38 2.04
C PHE A 162 -5.40 -10.60 1.87
N ASP A 163 -5.67 -11.47 0.89
CA ASP A 163 -4.84 -12.63 0.61
C ASP A 163 -3.41 -12.24 0.18
N ARG A 164 -2.44 -12.42 1.08
CA ARG A 164 -1.02 -12.10 0.82
C ARG A 164 -0.35 -13.05 -0.16
N MET A 165 -0.97 -14.17 -0.50
CA MET A 165 -0.39 -15.19 -1.38
C MET A 165 -0.56 -14.83 -2.86
N THR A 166 -1.40 -13.83 -3.15
CA THR A 166 -1.52 -13.25 -4.49
C THR A 166 -0.21 -12.62 -4.96
N ALA A 167 0.11 -12.75 -6.25
CA ALA A 167 1.36 -12.22 -6.79
C ALA A 167 1.46 -10.69 -6.65
N GLN A 168 0.33 -9.98 -6.67
CA GLN A 168 0.23 -8.54 -6.45
C GLN A 168 0.62 -8.10 -5.03
N SER A 169 0.73 -9.05 -4.09
CA SER A 169 1.18 -8.80 -2.71
C SER A 169 2.70 -8.86 -2.54
N ALA A 170 3.45 -9.16 -3.61
CA ALA A 170 4.89 -9.40 -3.52
C ALA A 170 5.70 -8.14 -3.15
N VAL A 171 5.13 -6.94 -3.36
CA VAL A 171 5.76 -5.66 -3.00
C VAL A 171 4.89 -4.95 -1.97
N PHE A 172 5.49 -4.63 -0.84
CA PHE A 172 4.90 -3.76 0.18
C PHE A 172 5.46 -2.34 0.01
N PRO A 173 4.70 -1.27 0.27
CA PRO A 173 5.22 0.10 0.19
C PRO A 173 6.50 0.31 0.98
N SER A 174 7.39 1.18 0.49
CA SER A 174 8.53 1.62 1.29
C SER A 174 8.11 2.52 2.46
N GLU A 175 8.98 2.65 3.46
CA GLU A 175 8.77 3.58 4.59
C GLU A 175 8.51 4.99 4.09
N ARG A 176 9.31 5.44 3.12
CA ARG A 176 9.16 6.76 2.49
C ARG A 176 7.76 6.96 1.91
N CYS A 177 7.24 5.98 1.18
CA CYS A 177 5.89 6.06 0.61
C CYS A 177 4.81 6.17 1.70
N MET A 178 4.97 5.44 2.81
CA MET A 178 4.02 5.44 3.93
C MET A 178 4.11 6.70 4.81
N GLU A 179 5.28 7.34 4.89
CA GLU A 179 5.47 8.59 5.64
C GLU A 179 4.99 9.82 4.88
N GLU A 180 5.30 9.93 3.59
CA GLU A 180 4.91 11.08 2.77
C GLU A 180 3.40 11.17 2.58
N GLY A 181 2.69 10.04 2.52
CA GLY A 181 1.23 9.99 2.45
C GLY A 181 0.52 10.64 3.66
N ARG A 182 1.19 10.77 4.81
CA ARG A 182 0.63 11.41 6.02
C ARG A 182 0.68 12.93 5.99
N ARG A 183 1.58 13.54 5.21
CA ARG A 183 1.76 15.01 5.21
C ARG A 183 0.68 15.74 4.42
N GLU A 184 -0.04 15.06 3.53
CA GLU A 184 -0.92 15.74 2.56
C GLU A 184 -2.36 16.09 3.00
N PRO A 185 -2.95 15.56 4.09
CA PRO A 185 -4.25 16.07 4.54
C PRO A 185 -4.25 16.73 5.94
N GLN A 186 -3.11 17.24 6.44
CA GLN A 186 -3.12 18.00 7.70
C GLN A 186 -3.50 19.49 7.53
N GLU A 187 -3.46 20.06 6.33
CA GLU A 187 -3.80 21.47 6.10
C GLU A 187 -5.31 21.77 6.05
N CYS A 188 -6.19 20.77 6.12
CA CYS A 188 -7.64 20.95 6.05
C CYS A 188 -8.38 20.69 7.40
N GLY A 189 -7.65 20.71 8.51
CA GLY A 189 -8.14 20.40 9.86
C GLY A 189 -8.77 21.54 10.65
N THR A 190 -9.05 22.71 10.06
CA THR A 190 -9.59 23.89 10.79
C THR A 190 -11.12 24.01 10.72
N LEU A 191 -11.86 22.89 10.63
CA LEU A 191 -13.33 22.88 10.71
C LEU A 191 -13.84 22.14 11.95
N ARG A 192 -13.22 22.36 13.11
CA ARG A 192 -13.82 22.10 14.42
C ARG A 192 -13.85 23.39 15.23
N GLY A 193 -15.03 23.97 15.37
CA GLY A 193 -15.27 25.10 16.28
C GLY A 193 -16.37 26.06 15.86
N ALA A 194 -17.56 25.57 15.51
CA ALA A 194 -18.77 26.40 15.55
C ALA A 194 -19.50 26.07 16.85
N ASP A 195 -19.23 26.91 17.85
CA ASP A 195 -19.87 26.97 19.16
C ASP A 195 -21.39 27.27 19.01
N PRO A 196 -22.30 26.45 19.56
CA PRO A 196 -23.70 26.84 19.64
C PRO A 196 -23.87 27.82 20.81
N GLY A 197 -23.86 29.12 20.49
CA GLY A 197 -24.07 30.21 21.45
C GLY A 197 -25.36 30.03 22.27
N PRO A 198 -25.40 30.52 23.52
CA PRO A 198 -26.46 30.21 24.46
C PRO A 198 -27.77 30.89 24.06
N GLY A 199 -28.84 30.09 24.01
CA GLY A 199 -30.20 30.56 23.79
C GLY A 199 -30.59 31.60 24.85
N ARG A 200 -30.92 32.82 24.39
CA ARG A 200 -31.61 33.80 25.22
C ARG A 200 -33.09 33.42 25.32
N ARG A 201 -33.49 33.07 26.55
CA ARG A 201 -34.86 33.25 27.03
C ARG A 201 -35.11 34.75 27.18
N GLY A 202 -36.31 35.19 26.81
CA GLY A 202 -36.83 36.54 26.94
C GLY A 202 -38.06 36.69 26.08
#